data_AF-A0A258QI19-F1
#
_entry.id   AF-A0A258QI19-F1
#
_cell.length_a   1.000
_cell.length_b   1.000
_cell.length_c   1.000
_cell.angle_alpha   90.00
_cell.angle_beta   90.00
_cell.angle_gamma   90.00
#
_symmetry.space_group_name_H-M   'P 1'
#
loop_
_entity.id
_entity.type
_entity.pdbx_description
1 polymer ?
#
loop_
_entity_poly.entity_id
_entity_poly.type
_entity_poly.pdbx_seq_one_letter_code
_entity_poly.pdbx_strand_id
1 'polypeptide(L)' 'MTIIFGILAILLPVLVGSMVWKHFDRNYGRDDEVYINSLEHFLKKLGATLLSGVALLWIGMS' A
#
# COMPACT_ATOMS: atom_id res chain seq x y z
N MET A 1 18.20 9.06 -19.19
CA MET A 1 16.74 9.17 -19.00
C MET A 1 16.10 7.80 -18.72
N THR A 2 16.27 6.80 -19.57
CA THR A 2 15.63 5.46 -19.43
C THR A 2 15.99 4.73 -18.13
N ILE A 3 17.24 4.83 -17.68
CA ILE A 3 17.71 4.22 -16.42
C ILE A 3 17.00 4.84 -15.20
N ILE A 4 16.81 6.16 -15.21
CA ILE A 4 16.14 6.88 -14.12
C ILE A 4 14.68 6.45 -14.02
N PHE A 5 13.98 6.33 -15.15
CA PHE A 5 12.61 5.82 -15.18
C PHE A 5 12.51 4.37 -14.72
N GLY A 6 13.47 3.52 -15.08
CA GLY A 6 13.52 2.14 -14.59
C GLY A 6 13.67 2.05 -13.07
N ILE A 7 14.52 2.89 -12.48
CA ILE A 7 14.69 2.97 -11.02
C ILE A 7 13.39 3.47 -10.37
N LEU A 8 12.79 4.54 -10.90
CA LEU A 8 11.54 5.09 -10.36
C LEU A 8 10.39 4.08 -10.46
N ALA A 9 10.31 3.30 -11.53
CA ALA A 9 9.27 2.27 -11.72
C ALA A 9 9.38 1.12 -10.68
N ILE A 10 10.58 0.84 -10.16
CA ILE A 10 10.79 -0.15 -9.09
C ILE A 10 10.57 0.49 -7.72
N LEU A 11 11.02 1.73 -7.52
CA LEU A 11 11.00 2.38 -6.22
C LEU A 11 9.61 2.91 -5.82
N LEU A 12 8.85 3.46 -6.77
CA LEU A 12 7.52 4.04 -6.52
C LEU A 12 6.52 3.03 -5.94
N PRO A 13 6.34 1.81 -6.49
CA PRO A 13 5.41 0.83 -5.94
C PRO A 13 5.77 0.43 -4.50
N VAL A 14 7.07 0.27 -4.22
CA VAL A 14 7.57 -0.12 -2.89
C VAL A 14 7.31 0.99 -1.87
N LEU A 15 7.61 2.24 -2.24
CA LEU A 15 7.40 3.40 -1.36
C LEU A 15 5.93 3.63 -1.07
N VAL A 16 5.07 3.58 -2.09
CA VAL A 16 3.63 3.77 -1.93
C VAL A 16 3.02 2.63 -1.14
N GLY A 17 3.40 1.37 -1.38
CA GLY A 17 2.93 0.23 -0.59
C GLY A 17 3.29 0.38 0.89
N SER A 18 4.54 0.78 1.19
CA SER A 18 4.98 1.05 2.56
C SER A 18 4.23 2.22 3.21
N MET A 19 3.94 3.27 2.44
CA MET A 19 3.21 4.45 2.93
C MET A 19 1.74 4.13 3.21
N VAL A 20 1.09 3.35 2.34
CA VAL A 20 -0.28 2.86 2.53
C VAL A 20 -0.34 2.01 3.80
N TRP A 21 0.62 1.12 4.03
CA TRP A 21 0.67 0.30 5.25
C TRP A 21 0.84 1.13 6.51
N LYS A 22 1.76 2.10 6.52
CA LYS A 22 1.93 3.02 7.67
C LYS A 22 0.68 3.86 7.92
N HIS A 23 0.02 4.34 6.87
CA HIS A 23 -1.20 5.14 7.02
C HIS A 23 -2.37 4.27 7.52
N PHE A 24 -2.46 3.03 7.04
CA PHE A 24 -3.45 2.07 7.48
C PHE A 24 -3.25 1.68 8.95
N ASP A 25 -2.04 1.31 9.34
CA ASP A 25 -1.71 0.99 10.73
C ASP A 25 -1.93 2.20 11.66
N ARG A 26 -1.66 3.42 11.19
CA ARG A 26 -1.92 4.64 11.98
C ARG A 26 -3.41 4.95 12.16
N ASN A 27 -4.24 4.69 11.13
CA ASN A 27 -5.67 4.96 11.19
C ASN A 27 -6.47 3.84 11.87
N TYR A 28 -6.00 2.60 11.82
CA TYR A 28 -6.73 1.42 12.31
C TYR A 28 -6.07 0.70 13.50
N GLY A 29 -4.83 1.04 13.86
CA GLY A 29 -4.05 0.35 14.90
C GLY A 29 -4.02 1.05 16.27
N ARG A 30 -4.80 2.11 16.49
CA ARG A 30 -4.72 2.90 17.73
C ARG A 30 -5.59 2.42 18.89
N ASP A 31 -6.60 1.59 18.65
CA ASP A 31 -7.64 1.34 19.67
C ASP A 31 -7.85 -0.13 20.07
N ASP A 32 -7.31 -1.13 19.36
CA ASP A 32 -7.52 -2.54 19.75
C ASP A 32 -6.48 -3.52 19.17
N GLU A 33 -5.58 -4.05 20.02
CA GLU A 33 -4.60 -5.06 19.63
C GLU A 33 -5.27 -6.38 19.16
N VAL A 34 -6.45 -6.69 19.69
CA VAL A 34 -7.26 -7.84 19.27
C VAL A 34 -7.79 -7.64 17.85
N TYR A 35 -8.17 -6.40 17.50
CA TYR A 35 -8.62 -6.07 16.15
C TYR A 35 -7.48 -6.12 15.13
N ILE A 36 -6.27 -5.66 15.49
CA ILE A 36 -5.08 -5.70 14.63
C ILE A 36 -4.75 -7.15 14.20
N ASN A 37 -4.93 -8.11 15.11
CA ASN A 37 -4.71 -9.54 14.83
C ASN A 37 -5.92 -10.27 14.22
N SER A 38 -7.01 -9.55 13.95
CA SER A 38 -8.21 -10.15 13.35
C SER A 38 -8.05 -10.39 11.85
N LEU A 39 -8.71 -11.44 11.36
CA LEU A 39 -8.78 -11.74 9.93
C LEU A 39 -9.41 -10.59 9.13
N GLU A 40 -10.38 -9.88 9.72
CA GLU A 40 -10.99 -8.71 9.10
C GLU A 40 -9.96 -7.61 8.84
N HIS A 41 -9.14 -7.27 9.84
CA HIS A 41 -8.09 -6.25 9.70
C HIS A 41 -7.08 -6.64 8.62
N PHE A 42 -6.68 -7.93 8.58
CA PHE A 42 -5.78 -8.43 7.54
C PHE A 42 -6.38 -8.32 6.12
N LEU A 43 -7.66 -8.70 5.95
CA LEU A 43 -8.36 -8.58 4.66
C LEU A 43 -8.51 -7.12 4.23
N LYS A 44 -8.77 -6.21 5.18
CA LYS A 44 -8.91 -4.76 4.95
C LYS A 44 -7.57 -4.14 4.54
N LYS A 45 -6.47 -4.58 5.18
CA LYS A 45 -5.09 -4.19 4.83
C LYS A 45 -4.66 -4.72 3.47
N LEU A 46 -5.01 -5.97 3.13
CA LEU A 46 -4.80 -6.54 1.80
C LEU A 46 -5.62 -5.81 0.73
N GLY A 47 -6.88 -5.51 1.00
CA GLY A 47 -7.76 -4.75 0.11
C GLY A 47 -7.21 -3.35 -0.19
N ALA A 48 -6.75 -2.63 0.84
CA ALA A 48 -6.10 -1.33 0.67
C ALA A 48 -4.82 -1.42 -0.18
N THR A 49 -4.03 -2.48 0.03
CA THR A 49 -2.80 -2.74 -0.76
C THR A 49 -3.14 -3.01 -2.22
N LEU A 50 -4.11 -3.89 -2.49
CA LEU A 50 -4.59 -4.20 -3.84
C LEU A 50 -5.14 -2.97 -4.56
N LEU A 51 -6.03 -2.19 -3.90
CA LEU A 51 -6.58 -0.96 -4.46
C LEU A 51 -5.49 0.05 -4.81
N SER A 52 -4.51 0.24 -3.91
CA SER A 52 -3.39 1.15 -4.16
C SER A 52 -2.49 0.67 -5.31
N GLY A 53 -2.24 -0.63 -5.41
CA GLY A 53 -1.48 -1.23 -6.50
C GLY A 53 -2.19 -1.10 -7.85
N VAL A 54 -3.51 -1.35 -7.87
CA VAL A 54 -4.34 -1.15 -9.07
C VAL A 54 -4.36 0.31 -9.49
N ALA A 55 -4.48 1.26 -8.55
CA ALA A 55 -4.44 2.69 -8.85
C ALA A 55 -3.07 3.12 -9.42
N LEU A 56 -1.97 2.61 -8.87
CA LEU A 56 -0.61 2.85 -9.39
C LEU A 56 -0.43 2.31 -10.80
N LEU A 57 -0.88 1.08 -11.06
CA LEU A 57 -0.84 0.47 -12.38
C LEU A 57 -1.71 1.25 -13.38
N TRP A 58 -2.89 1.70 -12.95
CA TRP A 58 -3.77 2.53 -13.77
C TRP A 58 -3.10 3.85 -14.17
N ILE A 59 -2.48 4.54 -13.21
CA ILE A 59 -1.76 5.80 -13.47
C ILE A 59 -0.54 5.57 -14.37
N GLY A 60 0.15 4.43 -14.23
CA GLY A 60 1.30 4.09 -15.08
C GLY A 60 0.94 3.66 -16.51
N MET A 61 -0.31 3.25 -16.75
CA MET A 61 -0.81 2.86 -18.08
C MET A 61 -1.56 3.97 -18.81
N SER A 62 -2.05 5.00 -18.09
CA SER A 62 -2.76 6.16 -18.65
C SER A 62 -1.80 7.27 -19.10
#